data_AF-A0A2P7TKS6-F1
#
_entry.id   AF-A0A2P7TKS6-F1
#
_cell.length_a   1.000
_cell.length_b   1.000
_cell.length_c   1.000
_cell.angle_alpha   90.00
_cell.angle_beta   90.00
_cell.angle_gamma   90.00
#
_symmetry.space_group_name_H-M   'P 1'
#
loop_
_entity.id
_entity.type
_entity.pdbx_description
1 polymer ?
#
loop_
_entity_poly.entity_id
_entity_poly.type
_entity_poly.pdbx_seq_one_letter_code
_entity_poly.pdbx_strand_id
1 'polypeptide(L)'
;MKKTLFLLFGLLGCLLSVKGFAQVGGNDKAVSTPEFLPDAIYETRYWTNMANPYDSKVYIDTMVFFGNERAAFEYTSINCKSYSCRHNDSLIYVVMPKFSSMEKEWVLGKNFVRRMYQVNVNFRGFDRTIYKVYVSDLENRDSGMGDYALVSKQFGIIYRYNTQGEILMLNRIDVIRNGKVMDEIDLLPLHIELGKTDIFTGYD
;
A
#
# COMPACT_ATOMS: atom_id res chain seq x y z
N MET A 1 30.56 -34.74 17.71
CA MET A 1 29.23 -34.27 18.15
C MET A 1 28.60 -33.44 17.03
N LYS A 2 27.80 -34.09 16.17
CA LYS A 2 27.11 -33.51 15.01
C LYS A 2 25.63 -33.88 15.12
N LYS A 3 24.86 -33.23 15.99
CA LYS A 3 23.41 -33.52 16.15
C LYS A 3 22.56 -32.30 16.58
N THR A 4 22.96 -31.09 16.21
CA THR A 4 22.16 -29.88 16.51
C THR A 4 21.79 -29.04 15.29
N LEU A 5 22.19 -29.46 14.08
CA LEU A 5 21.88 -28.76 12.83
C LEU A 5 20.64 -29.32 12.09
N PHE A 6 19.92 -30.26 12.70
CA PHE A 6 18.75 -30.91 12.09
C PHE A 6 17.39 -30.38 12.57
N LEU A 7 17.38 -29.42 13.51
CA LEU A 7 16.15 -28.89 14.10
C LEU A 7 15.74 -27.48 13.62
N LEU A 8 16.58 -26.79 12.84
CA LEU A 8 16.23 -25.49 12.26
C LEU A 8 15.75 -25.54 10.80
N PHE A 9 15.83 -26.70 10.15
CA PHE A 9 15.21 -26.92 8.83
C PHE A 9 13.76 -27.41 8.91
N GLY A 10 13.24 -27.69 10.11
CA GLY A 10 11.85 -28.15 10.33
C GLY A 10 10.81 -27.02 10.36
N LEU A 11 11.22 -25.75 10.43
CA LEU A 11 10.32 -24.59 10.36
C LEU A 11 10.22 -23.97 8.96
N LEU A 12 10.86 -24.60 7.96
CA LEU A 12 10.67 -24.30 6.54
C LEU A 12 9.45 -25.04 5.92
N GLY A 13 8.70 -25.78 6.74
CA GLY A 13 7.59 -26.63 6.34
C GLY A 13 6.19 -26.00 6.38
N CYS A 14 6.08 -24.71 6.70
CA CYS A 14 4.84 -23.95 6.50
C CYS A 14 4.92 -23.11 5.23
N LEU A 15 5.36 -23.74 4.14
CA LEU A 15 4.86 -23.44 2.79
C LEU A 15 3.37 -23.83 2.75
N LEU A 16 2.56 -23.13 3.52
CA LEU A 16 1.14 -23.04 3.21
C LEU A 16 1.11 -22.30 1.89
N SER A 17 0.83 -23.05 0.82
CA SER A 17 0.30 -22.51 -0.41
C SER A 17 -0.95 -21.71 -0.04
N VAL A 18 -0.77 -20.43 0.27
CA VAL A 18 -1.89 -19.51 0.40
C VAL A 18 -2.41 -19.40 -1.02
N LYS A 19 -3.45 -20.17 -1.33
CA LYS A 19 -4.28 -19.86 -2.50
C LYS A 19 -4.73 -18.44 -2.26
N GLY A 20 -4.19 -17.48 -3.01
CA GLY A 20 -4.62 -16.10 -2.93
C GLY A 20 -6.11 -16.07 -3.20
N PHE A 21 -6.92 -15.84 -2.17
CA PHE A 21 -8.35 -15.66 -2.32
C PHE A 21 -8.59 -14.15 -2.36
N ALA A 22 -9.29 -13.68 -3.39
CA ALA A 22 -9.85 -12.33 -3.33
C ALA A 22 -10.79 -12.26 -2.13
N GLN A 23 -10.60 -11.27 -1.26
CA GLN A 23 -11.49 -11.08 -0.12
C GLN A 23 -12.91 -10.82 -0.63
N VAL A 24 -13.88 -11.58 -0.12
CA VAL A 24 -15.29 -11.45 -0.51
C VAL A 24 -15.79 -10.05 -0.16
N GLY A 25 -16.34 -9.37 -1.16
CA GLY A 25 -16.96 -8.07 -1.00
C GLY A 25 -18.21 -8.13 -0.14
N GLY A 26 -18.32 -7.19 0.80
CA GLY A 26 -19.53 -7.02 1.60
C GLY A 26 -20.69 -6.59 0.70
N ASN A 27 -21.51 -7.55 0.27
CA ASN A 27 -22.90 -7.69 0.71
C ASN A 27 -23.64 -8.90 0.10
N ASP A 28 -22.94 -9.90 -0.47
CA ASP A 28 -23.61 -11.07 -1.01
C ASP A 28 -23.02 -12.37 -0.49
N LYS A 29 -23.94 -13.30 -0.22
CA LYS A 29 -23.71 -14.68 0.19
C LYS A 29 -22.52 -15.25 -0.56
N ALA A 30 -21.61 -15.89 0.19
CA ALA A 30 -20.43 -16.58 -0.29
C ALA A 30 -20.65 -17.24 -1.66
N VAL A 31 -20.23 -16.56 -2.72
CA VAL A 31 -20.01 -17.18 -4.01
C VAL A 31 -18.83 -18.11 -3.79
N SER A 32 -19.05 -19.41 -3.94
CA SER A 32 -18.15 -20.51 -3.58
C SER A 32 -16.82 -20.55 -4.34
N THR A 33 -16.49 -19.50 -5.08
CA THR A 33 -15.18 -19.21 -5.66
C THR A 33 -15.25 -17.78 -6.23
N PRO A 34 -14.41 -16.82 -5.79
CA PRO A 34 -14.31 -15.55 -6.50
C PRO A 34 -13.79 -15.86 -7.91
N GLU A 35 -14.60 -15.62 -8.94
CA GLU A 35 -14.14 -15.75 -10.31
C GLU A 35 -13.21 -14.56 -10.59
N PHE A 36 -11.93 -14.84 -10.87
CA PHE A 36 -10.96 -13.81 -11.20
C PHE A 36 -11.34 -13.19 -12.54
N LEU A 37 -11.50 -11.86 -12.56
CA LEU A 37 -11.75 -11.14 -13.80
C LEU A 37 -10.56 -11.31 -14.74
N PRO A 38 -10.79 -11.66 -16.02
CA PRO A 38 -9.72 -11.75 -17.01
C PRO A 38 -8.92 -10.44 -17.07
N ASP A 39 -7.59 -10.56 -17.08
CA ASP A 39 -6.63 -9.45 -17.17
C ASP A 39 -6.64 -8.43 -16.02
N ALA A 40 -7.45 -8.64 -14.99
CA ALA A 40 -7.35 -7.89 -13.76
C ALA A 40 -6.11 -8.33 -12.95
N ILE A 41 -5.46 -7.35 -12.34
CA ILE A 41 -4.45 -7.55 -11.31
C ILE A 41 -5.11 -7.35 -9.96
N TYR A 42 -4.95 -8.35 -9.11
CA TYR A 42 -5.39 -8.32 -7.73
C TYR A 42 -4.15 -8.16 -6.86
N GLU A 43 -4.12 -7.12 -6.03
CA GLU A 43 -3.11 -6.93 -5.00
C GLU A 43 -3.74 -7.19 -3.64
N THR A 44 -3.38 -8.31 -3.01
CA THR A 44 -3.69 -8.53 -1.59
C THR A 44 -2.64 -7.80 -0.75
N ARG A 45 -3.08 -6.82 0.03
CA ARG A 45 -2.25 -5.84 0.73
C ARG A 45 -2.39 -6.03 2.23
N TYR A 46 -1.26 -6.22 2.90
CA TYR A 46 -1.20 -6.53 4.33
C TYR A 46 -0.70 -5.33 5.11
N TRP A 47 -1.56 -4.73 5.92
CA TRP A 47 -1.32 -3.51 6.66
C TRP A 47 -1.18 -3.76 8.15
N THR A 48 -0.27 -3.02 8.80
CA THR A 48 -0.18 -2.95 10.26
C THR A 48 -0.51 -1.55 10.75
N ASN A 49 -1.23 -1.49 11.86
CA ASN A 49 -1.45 -0.27 12.61
C ASN A 49 -0.22 0.06 13.46
N MET A 50 0.49 1.12 13.08
CA MET A 50 1.70 1.56 13.75
C MET A 50 1.41 2.56 14.88
N ALA A 51 0.18 3.06 14.97
CA ALA A 51 -0.21 4.02 16.00
C ALA A 51 -0.46 3.37 17.37
N ASN A 52 -0.85 2.09 17.37
CA ASN A 52 -1.14 1.36 18.60
C ASN A 52 -0.22 0.13 18.73
N PRO A 53 0.78 0.14 19.63
CA PRO A 53 1.69 -0.99 19.81
C PRO A 53 1.02 -2.26 20.37
N TYR A 54 -0.20 -2.14 20.92
CA TYR A 54 -0.98 -3.28 21.40
C TYR A 54 -1.87 -3.89 20.30
N ASP A 55 -1.97 -3.25 19.13
CA ASP A 55 -2.69 -3.80 17.99
C ASP A 55 -1.80 -4.76 17.21
N SER A 56 -1.88 -6.05 17.55
CA SER A 56 -1.13 -7.12 16.88
C SER A 56 -1.78 -7.62 15.59
N LYS A 57 -2.87 -7.00 15.14
CA LYS A 57 -3.60 -7.45 13.96
C LYS A 57 -2.92 -7.02 12.67
N VAL A 58 -2.93 -7.93 11.70
CA VAL A 58 -2.65 -7.61 10.30
C VAL A 58 -3.99 -7.41 9.60
N TYR A 59 -4.17 -6.24 9.01
CA TYR A 59 -5.34 -5.90 8.22
C TYR A 59 -5.08 -6.27 6.76
N ILE A 60 -6.06 -6.91 6.13
CA ILE A 60 -5.93 -7.35 4.74
C ILE A 60 -6.93 -6.58 3.90
N ASP A 61 -6.43 -5.99 2.81
CA ASP A 61 -7.24 -5.37 1.78
C ASP A 61 -6.93 -6.04 0.46
N THR A 62 -7.92 -6.17 -0.44
CA THR A 62 -7.64 -6.56 -1.83
C THR A 62 -7.99 -5.40 -2.74
N MET A 63 -7.00 -4.94 -3.50
CA MET A 63 -7.14 -3.93 -4.53
C MET A 63 -7.19 -4.60 -5.90
N VAL A 64 -8.10 -4.17 -6.76
CA VAL A 64 -8.26 -4.68 -8.13
C VAL A 64 -8.08 -3.54 -9.11
N PHE A 65 -7.27 -3.75 -10.15
CA PHE A 65 -7.08 -2.81 -11.24
C PHE A 65 -6.71 -3.53 -12.53
N PHE A 66 -6.85 -2.85 -13.67
CA PHE A 66 -6.53 -3.41 -14.98
C PHE A 66 -5.21 -2.85 -15.52
N GLY A 67 -4.40 -3.71 -16.13
CA GLY A 67 -3.09 -3.32 -16.65
C GLY A 67 -2.17 -2.76 -15.56
N ASN A 68 -1.48 -1.65 -15.85
CA ASN A 68 -0.58 -0.98 -14.89
C ASN A 68 -1.21 0.27 -14.25
N GLU A 69 -2.53 0.44 -14.36
CA GLU A 69 -3.23 1.67 -14.00
C GLU A 69 -3.89 1.58 -12.62
N ARG A 70 -3.16 1.99 -11.58
CA ARG A 70 -3.73 2.12 -10.22
C ARG A 70 -4.70 3.29 -10.07
N ALA A 71 -4.87 4.14 -11.07
CA ALA A 71 -5.78 5.28 -11.04
C ALA A 71 -7.27 4.88 -11.07
N ALA A 72 -7.60 3.69 -11.56
CA ALA A 72 -8.96 3.17 -11.66
C ALA A 72 -9.18 1.93 -10.78
N PHE A 73 -8.60 1.92 -9.58
CA PHE A 73 -8.66 0.78 -8.69
C PHE A 73 -10.02 0.67 -7.96
N GLU A 74 -10.35 -0.55 -7.54
CA GLU A 74 -11.46 -0.86 -6.65
C GLU A 74 -10.98 -1.70 -5.46
N TYR A 75 -11.57 -1.49 -4.28
CA TYR A 75 -11.41 -2.43 -3.16
C TYR A 75 -12.46 -3.53 -3.28
N THR A 76 -12.07 -4.77 -2.96
CA THR A 76 -13.02 -5.88 -3.07
C THR A 76 -14.13 -5.81 -2.03
N SER A 77 -13.95 -5.13 -0.88
CA SER A 77 -14.94 -5.08 0.19
C SER A 77 -15.01 -3.73 0.90
N ILE A 78 -16.22 -3.32 1.31
CA ILE A 78 -16.44 -2.14 2.16
C ILE A 78 -15.82 -2.30 3.56
N ASN A 79 -15.54 -3.53 3.98
CA ASN A 79 -14.94 -3.86 5.27
C ASN A 79 -13.40 -3.82 5.22
N CYS A 80 -12.79 -3.51 4.08
CA CYS A 80 -11.35 -3.32 3.96
C CYS A 80 -10.90 -2.15 4.83
N LYS A 81 -9.74 -2.28 5.50
CA LYS A 81 -9.19 -1.26 6.41
C LYS A 81 -8.91 0.05 5.68
N SER A 82 -8.45 -0.01 4.44
CA SER A 82 -8.21 1.17 3.62
C SER A 82 -9.47 1.69 2.90
N TYR A 83 -10.63 1.05 3.03
CA TYR A 83 -11.84 1.47 2.32
C TYR A 83 -12.28 2.89 2.68
N SER A 84 -12.19 3.27 3.96
CA SER A 84 -12.46 4.65 4.41
C SER A 84 -11.55 5.69 3.76
N CYS A 85 -10.36 5.26 3.32
CA CYS A 85 -9.38 6.11 2.68
C CYS A 85 -9.48 6.10 1.14
N ARG A 86 -10.44 5.38 0.57
CA ARG A 86 -10.62 5.22 -0.89
C ARG A 86 -10.64 6.55 -1.64
N HIS A 87 -11.31 7.56 -1.08
CA HIS A 87 -11.38 8.90 -1.68
C HIS A 87 -9.99 9.50 -1.85
N ASN A 88 -9.20 9.56 -0.77
CA ASN A 88 -7.85 10.13 -0.78
C ASN A 88 -6.87 9.32 -1.63
N ASP A 89 -7.03 7.99 -1.67
CA ASP A 89 -6.26 7.12 -2.55
C ASP A 89 -6.52 7.42 -4.01
N SER A 90 -7.79 7.57 -4.37
CA SER A 90 -8.19 7.90 -5.73
C SER A 90 -7.57 9.22 -6.17
N LEU A 91 -7.57 10.24 -5.30
CA LEU A 91 -6.92 11.52 -5.58
C LEU A 91 -5.41 11.36 -5.82
N ILE A 92 -4.70 10.62 -4.96
CA ILE A 92 -3.27 10.34 -5.12
C ILE A 92 -3.00 9.62 -6.43
N TYR A 93 -3.71 8.52 -6.71
CA TYR A 93 -3.44 7.69 -7.88
C TYR A 93 -3.75 8.39 -9.21
N VAL A 94 -4.74 9.30 -9.23
CA VAL A 94 -5.04 10.13 -10.40
C VAL A 94 -3.86 11.03 -10.78
N VAL A 95 -3.15 11.60 -9.80
CA VAL A 95 -2.02 12.51 -10.06
C VAL A 95 -0.65 11.84 -10.01
N MET A 96 -0.55 10.62 -9.46
CA MET A 96 0.70 9.86 -9.33
C MET A 96 1.52 9.76 -10.63
N PRO A 97 0.94 9.60 -11.84
CA PRO A 97 1.71 9.63 -13.09
C PRO A 97 2.55 10.90 -13.27
N LYS A 98 2.08 12.04 -12.72
CA LYS A 98 2.71 13.36 -12.79
C LYS A 98 3.76 13.61 -11.71
N PHE A 99 3.93 12.71 -10.74
CA PHE A 99 4.89 12.90 -9.63
C PHE A 99 6.35 13.00 -10.04
N SER A 100 6.72 12.61 -11.27
CA SER A 100 8.07 12.82 -11.79
C SER A 100 8.26 14.18 -12.47
N SER A 101 7.21 15.00 -12.60
CA SER A 101 7.28 16.32 -13.21
C SER A 101 7.76 17.39 -12.23
N MET A 102 7.93 18.63 -12.71
CA MET A 102 8.23 19.78 -11.86
C MET A 102 7.02 20.28 -11.08
N GLU A 103 5.81 20.01 -11.57
CA GLU A 103 4.57 20.32 -10.85
C GLU A 103 4.53 19.56 -9.52
N LYS A 104 4.28 20.27 -8.42
CA LYS A 104 4.22 19.69 -7.06
C LYS A 104 2.80 19.71 -6.49
N GLU A 105 1.87 20.46 -7.08
CA GLU A 105 0.55 20.71 -6.51
C GLU A 105 -0.54 20.52 -7.56
N TRP A 106 -1.66 19.95 -7.15
CA TRP A 106 -2.82 19.70 -7.99
C TRP A 106 -4.11 20.02 -7.24
N VAL A 107 -5.00 20.75 -7.89
CA VAL A 107 -6.36 21.05 -7.39
C VAL A 107 -7.36 20.22 -8.17
N LEU A 108 -8.16 19.41 -7.45
CA LEU A 108 -9.13 18.47 -8.00
C LEU A 108 -10.52 18.79 -7.44
N GLY A 109 -11.16 19.82 -8.02
CA GLY A 109 -12.39 20.40 -7.48
C GLY A 109 -12.11 21.09 -6.15
N LYS A 110 -12.73 20.61 -5.07
CA LYS A 110 -12.48 21.10 -3.70
C LYS A 110 -11.30 20.42 -3.01
N ASN A 111 -10.67 19.42 -3.64
CA ASN A 111 -9.56 18.67 -3.04
C ASN A 111 -8.21 19.23 -3.52
N PHE A 112 -7.19 19.01 -2.72
CA PHE A 112 -5.82 19.43 -2.95
C PHE A 112 -4.87 18.27 -2.73
N VAL A 113 -3.90 18.10 -3.63
CA VAL A 113 -2.82 17.12 -3.51
C VAL A 113 -1.49 17.82 -3.72
N ARG A 114 -0.53 17.63 -2.80
CA ARG A 114 0.83 18.17 -2.88
C ARG A 114 1.85 17.05 -2.75
N ARG A 115 2.74 16.91 -3.73
CA ARG A 115 3.99 16.15 -3.58
C ARG A 115 4.96 17.04 -2.81
N MET A 116 5.17 16.71 -1.54
CA MET A 116 6.00 17.49 -0.63
C MET A 116 7.48 17.19 -0.83
N TYR A 117 7.83 15.91 -0.89
CA TYR A 117 9.22 15.48 -0.85
C TYR A 117 9.41 14.15 -1.57
N GLN A 118 10.64 13.78 -1.86
CA GLN A 118 10.96 12.47 -2.43
C GLN A 118 12.35 12.00 -1.99
N VAL A 119 12.49 10.68 -1.83
CA VAL A 119 13.78 10.02 -1.61
C VAL A 119 13.94 8.86 -2.58
N ASN A 120 15.19 8.47 -2.83
CA ASN A 120 15.51 7.24 -3.54
C ASN A 120 16.14 6.26 -2.56
N VAL A 121 15.59 5.04 -2.48
CA VAL A 121 16.11 3.97 -1.63
C VAL A 121 16.34 2.72 -2.46
N ASN A 122 17.38 1.95 -2.14
CA ASN A 122 17.60 0.68 -2.82
C ASN A 122 16.69 -0.40 -2.24
N PHE A 123 15.96 -1.11 -3.11
CA PHE A 123 15.11 -2.22 -2.69
C PHE A 123 15.03 -3.29 -3.78
N ARG A 124 15.34 -4.53 -3.39
CA ARG A 124 15.50 -5.69 -4.29
C ARG A 124 16.50 -5.42 -5.43
N GLY A 125 17.56 -4.66 -5.18
CA GLY A 125 18.61 -4.33 -6.16
C GLY A 125 18.24 -3.22 -7.14
N PHE A 126 17.11 -2.55 -6.95
CA PHE A 126 16.67 -1.42 -7.78
C PHE A 126 16.49 -0.18 -6.93
N ASP A 127 16.81 0.98 -7.51
CA ASP A 127 16.48 2.26 -6.89
C ASP A 127 14.97 2.52 -7.00
N ARG A 128 14.34 2.75 -5.85
CA ARG A 128 12.91 3.03 -5.73
C ARG A 128 12.74 4.47 -5.25
N THR A 129 12.10 5.28 -6.09
CA THR A 129 11.66 6.62 -5.68
C THR A 129 10.39 6.51 -4.86
N ILE A 130 10.44 7.06 -3.65
CA ILE A 130 9.31 7.15 -2.73
C ILE A 130 8.97 8.63 -2.56
N TYR A 131 7.71 8.97 -2.78
CA TYR A 131 7.18 10.33 -2.68
C TYR A 131 6.41 10.50 -1.38
N LYS A 132 6.66 11.59 -0.67
CA LYS A 132 5.80 12.08 0.41
C LYS A 132 4.71 12.96 -0.19
N VAL A 133 3.47 12.58 0.03
CA VAL A 133 2.29 13.24 -0.54
C VAL A 133 1.38 13.69 0.58
N TYR A 134 0.87 14.90 0.46
CA TYR A 134 -0.16 15.48 1.32
C TYR A 134 -1.46 15.64 0.54
N VAL A 135 -2.57 15.28 1.16
CA VAL A 135 -3.92 15.34 0.61
C VAL A 135 -4.84 16.04 1.60
N SER A 136 -5.60 17.01 1.13
CA SER A 136 -6.57 17.74 1.96
C SER A 136 -7.68 18.37 1.13
N ASP A 137 -8.65 19.00 1.79
CA ASP A 137 -9.50 19.99 1.15
C ASP A 137 -8.68 21.24 0.80
N LEU A 138 -9.07 21.96 -0.25
CA LEU A 138 -8.38 23.14 -0.75
C LEU A 138 -8.24 24.24 0.32
N GLU A 139 -9.22 24.38 1.20
CA GLU A 139 -9.21 25.32 2.33
C GLU A 139 -8.11 24.99 3.35
N ASN A 140 -7.70 23.72 3.42
CA ASN A 140 -6.70 23.22 4.35
C ASN A 140 -5.30 23.08 3.72
N ARG A 141 -5.09 23.47 2.47
CA ARG A 141 -3.84 23.22 1.72
C ARG A 141 -2.54 23.65 2.43
N ASP A 142 -2.63 24.66 3.31
CA ASP A 142 -1.49 25.24 4.03
C ASP A 142 -1.62 25.12 5.56
N SER A 143 -2.61 24.37 6.07
CA SER A 143 -2.85 24.23 7.52
C SER A 143 -2.11 23.06 8.15
N GLY A 144 -1.60 22.13 7.33
CA GLY A 144 -1.04 20.85 7.78
C GLY A 144 -2.12 19.84 8.22
N MET A 145 -3.40 20.22 8.22
CA MET A 145 -4.52 19.34 8.55
C MET A 145 -4.95 18.57 7.30
N GLY A 146 -4.69 17.26 7.30
CA GLY A 146 -5.01 16.38 6.17
C GLY A 146 -4.31 15.03 6.31
N ASP A 147 -4.34 14.28 5.22
CA ASP A 147 -3.73 12.96 5.14
C ASP A 147 -2.38 13.04 4.46
N TYR A 148 -1.44 12.25 4.97
CA TYR A 148 -0.12 12.08 4.41
C TYR A 148 0.08 10.64 3.98
N ALA A 149 0.79 10.45 2.87
CA ALA A 149 1.08 9.14 2.33
C ALA A 149 2.51 9.08 1.80
N LEU A 150 3.15 7.91 1.95
CA LEU A 150 4.34 7.55 1.18
C LEU A 150 3.90 6.71 -0.01
N VAL A 151 4.30 7.13 -1.20
CA VAL A 151 3.78 6.60 -2.47
C VAL A 151 4.94 6.18 -3.37
N SER A 152 4.83 4.98 -3.94
CA SER A 152 5.70 4.45 -4.97
C SER A 152 4.90 4.23 -6.26
N LYS A 153 5.48 4.52 -7.43
CA LYS A 153 4.84 4.16 -8.71
C LYS A 153 4.66 2.64 -8.85
N GLN A 154 5.57 1.85 -8.25
CA GLN A 154 5.56 0.40 -8.36
C GLN A 154 4.63 -0.26 -7.35
N PHE A 155 4.56 0.25 -6.13
CA PHE A 155 3.83 -0.38 -5.02
C PHE A 155 2.54 0.37 -4.63
N GLY A 156 2.32 1.55 -5.21
CA GLY A 156 1.27 2.47 -4.78
C GLY A 156 1.56 3.05 -3.39
N ILE A 157 0.51 3.26 -2.60
CA ILE A 157 0.61 3.81 -1.25
C ILE A 157 1.15 2.74 -0.30
N ILE A 158 2.29 2.99 0.33
CA ILE A 158 2.98 2.01 1.21
C ILE A 158 2.96 2.42 2.69
N TYR A 159 2.61 3.66 2.98
CA TYR A 159 2.54 4.19 4.33
C TYR A 159 1.53 5.34 4.36
N ARG A 160 0.79 5.49 5.46
CA ARG A 160 -0.23 6.51 5.63
C ARG A 160 -0.23 7.02 7.04
N TYR A 161 -0.45 8.31 7.19
CA TYR A 161 -0.67 8.90 8.50
C TYR A 161 -1.46 10.20 8.42
N ASN A 162 -2.12 10.58 9.50
CA ASN A 162 -2.87 11.83 9.56
C ASN A 162 -2.78 12.51 10.93
N THR A 163 -3.36 13.70 11.00
CA THR A 163 -3.37 14.53 12.22
C THR A 163 -4.18 13.94 13.37
N GLN A 164 -5.02 12.93 13.10
CA GLN A 164 -5.84 12.23 14.07
C GLN A 164 -5.07 11.08 14.75
N GLY A 165 -3.81 10.86 14.35
CA GLY A 165 -2.94 9.84 14.91
C GLY A 165 -3.14 8.45 14.28
N GLU A 166 -3.85 8.34 13.16
CA GLU A 166 -3.86 7.09 12.39
C GLU A 166 -2.51 6.93 11.71
N ILE A 167 -1.91 5.74 11.82
CA ILE A 167 -0.64 5.41 11.16
C ILE A 167 -0.72 3.97 10.66
N LEU A 168 -0.68 3.79 9.34
CA LEU A 168 -0.77 2.47 8.69
C LEU A 168 0.46 2.25 7.81
N MET A 169 1.08 1.08 7.97
CA MET A 169 2.23 0.66 7.18
C MET A 169 1.88 -0.59 6.38
N LEU A 170 2.18 -0.59 5.08
CA LEU A 170 1.99 -1.75 4.22
C LEU A 170 3.20 -2.68 4.34
N ASN A 171 3.00 -3.87 4.89
CA ASN A 171 4.08 -4.83 5.10
C ASN A 171 4.33 -5.68 3.84
N ARG A 172 3.28 -6.05 3.12
CA ARG A 172 3.36 -7.03 2.04
C ARG A 172 2.31 -6.79 0.96
N ILE A 173 2.65 -7.14 -0.28
CA ILE A 173 1.72 -7.21 -1.41
C ILE A 173 1.85 -8.59 -2.06
N ASP A 174 0.75 -9.33 -2.17
CA ASP A 174 0.66 -10.49 -3.06
C ASP A 174 -0.01 -10.07 -4.36
N VAL A 175 0.71 -10.22 -5.47
CA VAL A 175 0.21 -9.87 -6.80
C VAL A 175 -0.37 -11.13 -7.44
N ILE A 176 -1.67 -11.11 -7.74
CA ILE A 176 -2.39 -12.24 -8.32
C ILE A 176 -2.94 -11.81 -9.69
N ARG A 177 -2.70 -12.62 -10.72
CA ARG A 177 -3.27 -12.43 -12.06
C ARG A 177 -3.77 -13.77 -12.58
N ASN A 178 -4.98 -13.79 -13.16
CA ASN A 178 -5.60 -15.00 -13.69
C ASN A 178 -5.60 -16.16 -12.68
N GLY A 179 -5.87 -15.85 -11.40
CA GLY A 179 -5.92 -16.81 -10.30
C GLY A 179 -4.58 -17.40 -9.85
N LYS A 180 -3.44 -16.88 -10.33
CA LYS A 180 -2.09 -17.31 -9.92
C LYS A 180 -1.35 -16.18 -9.22
N VAL A 181 -0.67 -16.52 -8.13
CA VAL A 181 0.28 -15.61 -7.47
C VAL A 181 1.48 -15.44 -8.40
N MET A 182 1.73 -14.19 -8.80
CA MET A 182 2.78 -13.79 -9.73
C MET A 182 4.02 -13.28 -9.00
N ASP A 183 3.83 -12.59 -7.87
CA ASP A 183 4.91 -12.07 -7.02
C ASP A 183 4.40 -11.94 -5.58
N GLU A 184 5.32 -12.08 -4.63
CA GLU A 184 5.12 -11.83 -3.22
C GLU A 184 6.15 -10.78 -2.78
N ILE A 185 5.67 -9.58 -2.48
CA ILE A 185 6.51 -8.41 -2.23
C ILE A 185 6.48 -8.09 -0.74
N ASP A 186 7.51 -8.54 -0.01
CA ASP A 186 7.78 -8.10 1.36
C ASP A 186 8.44 -6.72 1.35
N LEU A 187 7.73 -5.73 1.91
CA LEU A 187 8.13 -4.33 1.98
C LEU A 187 8.84 -3.96 3.28
N LEU A 188 8.96 -4.87 4.25
CA LEU A 188 9.68 -4.55 5.50
C LEU A 188 11.13 -4.06 5.26
N PRO A 189 11.93 -4.67 4.35
CA PRO A 189 13.24 -4.13 4.03
C PRO A 189 13.20 -2.73 3.43
N LEU A 190 12.17 -2.42 2.63
CA LEU A 190 11.98 -1.07 2.08
C LEU A 190 11.76 -0.05 3.21
N HIS A 191 10.93 -0.39 4.19
CA HIS A 191 10.65 0.49 5.34
C HIS A 191 11.88 0.72 6.22
N ILE A 192 12.74 -0.30 6.38
CA ILE A 192 14.02 -0.15 7.08
C ILE A 192 14.91 0.87 6.37
N GLU A 193 15.02 0.81 5.05
CA GLU A 193 15.79 1.80 4.29
C GLU A 193 15.15 3.20 4.36
N LEU A 194 13.82 3.30 4.29
CA LEU A 194 13.13 4.58 4.46
C LEU A 194 13.38 5.21 5.82
N GLY A 195 13.47 4.41 6.89
CA GLY A 195 13.80 4.88 8.24
C GLY A 195 15.21 5.47 8.39
N LYS A 196 16.11 5.25 7.40
CA LYS A 196 17.44 5.88 7.34
C LYS A 196 17.44 7.19 6.58
N THR A 197 16.33 7.54 5.95
CA THR A 197 16.17 8.77 5.18
C THR A 197 15.42 9.83 5.99
N ASP A 198 15.41 11.04 5.47
CA ASP A 198 14.62 12.16 5.97
C ASP A 198 13.19 12.16 5.42
N ILE A 199 12.69 11.11 4.74
CA ILE A 199 11.35 11.12 4.11
C ILE A 199 10.21 11.44 5.09
N PHE A 200 10.35 11.09 6.38
CA PHE A 200 9.33 11.36 7.39
C PHE A 200 9.42 12.79 7.93
N THR A 201 10.61 13.33 8.09
CA THR A 201 10.88 14.68 8.62
C THR A 201 11.02 15.74 7.55
N GLY A 202 11.19 15.36 6.29
CA GLY A 202 11.52 16.24 5.18
C GLY A 202 10.51 17.37 5.09
N TYR A 203 11.02 18.58 5.35
CA TYR A 203 10.37 19.86 5.12
C TYR A 203 10.99 20.41 3.84
N ASP A 204 10.15 20.70 2.85
CA ASP A 204 10.44 21.80 1.91
C ASP A 204 9.81 23.06 2.50
#